data_AF-A0A094PKU8-F1
#
_entry.id   AF-A0A094PKU8-F1
#
_cell.length_a   1.000
_cell.length_b   1.000
_cell.length_c   1.000
_cell.angle_alpha   90.00
_cell.angle_beta   90.00
_cell.angle_gamma   90.00
#
_symmetry.space_group_name_H-M   'P 1'
#
loop_
_entity.id
_entity.type
_entity.pdbx_description
1 polymer ?
#
loop_
_entity_poly.entity_id
_entity_poly.type
_entity_poly.pdbx_seq_one_letter_code
_entity_poly.pdbx_strand_id
1 'polypeptide(L)'
;MPVAIQPAGNEVGRKHYLDTVENLVSLEHYREFLGHDAEDLFAISDQGKLALWGVTPGTNGVNISKYQKLEPGDTVLFTRKGYVYSSGTITHLFHNKNFALALWNQDNKGQTWEYMYALDAIQSHEIPYQILRDAIGSDEGDNFMGFRVLDGDKSDAVLEILNRKNTSYPRVTERGPQDPPRIGERFKNRHAIWKAYGGQKYQGAAVFPGENFLNIFSDADGPYPDFINDETGVIEYRGQGLVGKQVLTRGNKLLEDARLARSPVRFWYKPTKGQWTFNNWVVVTDRTTVTESDTKDNKTSRFIWFLVPVESENSAEWNTDILSAPILDLPIDEPELTSNYEMLLENYSKLSRKFKEEAVGTITSSKPLRRYKRSREARDLVIARSKFKCEYTKCTGMPPDVDSQGKPILQVDHIKPLSEGGSDSPNNMIAICPNCHVAKTIGKNKTKIAKEFIQIVSEKELAMTKK
;
A
#
# COMPACT_ATOMS: atom_id res chain seq x y z
N MET A 1 2.70 6.40 -45.02
CA MET A 1 4.00 6.38 -44.31
C MET A 1 3.92 5.32 -43.22
N PRO A 2 4.72 4.25 -43.28
CA PRO A 2 4.73 3.22 -42.24
C PRO A 2 4.93 3.74 -40.81
N VAL A 3 4.32 3.05 -39.86
CA VAL A 3 4.53 3.26 -38.42
C VAL A 3 5.03 1.97 -37.76
N ALA A 4 6.24 2.00 -37.22
CA ALA A 4 6.81 0.91 -36.44
C ALA A 4 6.37 1.00 -34.97
N ILE A 5 6.08 -0.15 -34.34
CA ILE A 5 5.82 -0.26 -32.90
C ILE A 5 6.91 -1.12 -32.26
N GLN A 6 7.63 -0.53 -31.30
CA GLN A 6 8.72 -1.14 -30.56
C GLN A 6 8.37 -1.31 -29.06
N PRO A 7 8.38 -2.53 -28.52
CA PRO A 7 8.24 -2.74 -27.09
C PRO A 7 9.53 -2.36 -26.35
N ALA A 8 9.42 -1.42 -25.41
CA ALA A 8 10.48 -1.07 -24.45
C ALA A 8 10.02 -1.32 -22.99
N GLY A 9 9.16 -2.32 -22.80
CA GLY A 9 8.48 -2.60 -21.54
C GLY A 9 9.20 -3.58 -20.60
N ASN A 10 10.01 -4.50 -21.14
CA ASN A 10 10.83 -5.41 -20.34
C ASN A 10 12.11 -4.71 -19.85
N GLU A 11 12.81 -5.32 -18.89
CA GLU A 11 13.99 -4.72 -18.26
C GLU A 11 15.10 -4.38 -19.28
N VAL A 12 15.38 -5.31 -20.20
CA VAL A 12 16.38 -5.15 -21.27
C VAL A 12 16.00 -4.02 -22.23
N GLY A 13 14.79 -4.04 -22.79
CA GLY A 13 14.34 -3.02 -23.73
C GLY A 13 14.21 -1.64 -23.08
N ARG A 14 13.84 -1.58 -21.80
CA ARG A 14 13.84 -0.31 -21.04
C ARG A 14 15.26 0.22 -20.90
N LYS A 15 16.21 -0.64 -20.52
CA LYS A 15 17.61 -0.25 -20.38
C LYS A 15 18.16 0.27 -21.71
N HIS A 16 17.93 -0.45 -22.81
CA HIS A 16 18.40 -0.05 -24.13
C HIS A 16 17.85 1.32 -24.53
N TYR A 17 16.58 1.60 -24.24
CA TYR A 17 16.00 2.90 -24.58
C TYR A 17 16.65 4.04 -23.82
N LEU A 18 16.87 3.86 -22.50
CA LEU A 18 17.59 4.86 -21.70
C LEU A 18 18.99 5.08 -22.28
N ASP A 19 19.70 3.99 -22.57
CA ASP A 19 21.11 4.02 -22.96
C ASP A 19 21.31 4.59 -24.37
N THR A 20 20.41 4.33 -25.32
CA THR A 20 20.66 4.62 -26.74
C THR A 20 19.68 5.59 -27.39
N VAL A 21 18.52 5.84 -26.80
CA VAL A 21 17.54 6.81 -27.33
C VAL A 21 17.48 8.07 -26.47
N GLU A 22 17.51 7.92 -25.14
CA GLU A 22 17.41 9.06 -24.22
C GLU A 22 18.78 9.68 -23.93
N ASN A 23 19.82 8.87 -23.69
CA ASN A 23 21.18 9.35 -23.39
C ASN A 23 22.05 9.59 -24.64
N LEU A 24 21.56 9.22 -25.83
CA LEU A 24 22.26 9.25 -27.13
C LEU A 24 23.59 8.46 -27.14
N VAL A 25 23.86 7.77 -28.24
CA VAL A 25 25.08 7.00 -28.43
C VAL A 25 26.18 7.90 -28.99
N SER A 26 27.31 8.00 -28.30
CA SER A 26 28.52 8.65 -28.81
C SER A 26 29.24 7.71 -29.77
N LEU A 27 29.19 8.01 -31.08
CA LEU A 27 29.77 7.18 -32.14
C LEU A 27 31.29 7.00 -32.00
N GLU A 28 31.98 7.98 -31.43
CA GLU A 28 33.42 7.90 -31.19
C GLU A 28 33.84 6.72 -30.33
N HIS A 29 33.01 6.34 -29.34
CA HIS A 29 33.30 5.19 -28.48
C HIS A 29 33.20 3.84 -29.21
N TYR A 30 32.56 3.82 -30.37
CA TYR A 30 32.28 2.60 -31.12
C TYR A 30 32.89 2.61 -32.53
N ARG A 31 33.76 3.57 -32.84
CA ARG A 31 34.34 3.81 -34.17
C ARG A 31 34.88 2.54 -34.84
N GLU A 32 35.54 1.67 -34.07
CA GLU A 32 36.11 0.39 -34.55
C GLU A 32 35.05 -0.65 -34.97
N PHE A 33 33.81 -0.53 -34.47
CA PHE A 33 32.70 -1.44 -34.75
C PHE A 33 31.75 -0.92 -35.84
N LEU A 34 31.82 0.36 -36.21
CA LEU A 34 30.95 0.98 -37.22
C LEU A 34 31.28 0.49 -38.65
N GLY A 35 32.54 0.21 -38.94
CA GLY A 35 32.96 -0.27 -40.26
C GLY A 35 32.53 0.67 -41.39
N HIS A 36 31.82 0.13 -42.38
CA HIS A 36 31.33 0.87 -43.54
C HIS A 36 30.19 1.85 -43.23
N ASP A 37 29.48 1.69 -42.11
CA ASP A 37 28.40 2.60 -41.70
C ASP A 37 28.92 3.90 -41.05
N ALA A 38 30.23 3.99 -40.79
CA ALA A 38 30.81 5.08 -40.02
C ALA A 38 30.57 6.45 -40.68
N GLU A 39 30.86 6.59 -41.97
CA GLU A 39 30.73 7.88 -42.68
C GLU A 39 29.29 8.38 -42.66
N ASP A 40 28.33 7.51 -43.00
CA ASP A 40 26.90 7.84 -43.03
C ASP A 40 26.37 8.21 -41.64
N LEU A 41 26.75 7.46 -40.60
CA LEU A 41 26.32 7.74 -39.23
C LEU A 41 26.93 9.03 -38.67
N PHE A 42 28.22 9.30 -38.92
CA PHE A 42 28.84 10.56 -38.49
C PHE A 42 28.22 11.76 -39.22
N ALA A 43 27.86 11.61 -40.51
CA ALA A 43 27.26 12.69 -41.29
C ALA A 43 25.88 13.14 -40.78
N ILE A 44 25.09 12.21 -40.22
CA ILE A 44 23.76 12.51 -39.65
C ILE A 44 23.77 12.78 -38.14
N SER A 45 24.94 12.64 -37.49
CA SER A 45 25.08 12.82 -36.04
C SER A 45 25.15 14.28 -35.62
N ASP A 46 24.57 14.62 -34.46
CA ASP A 46 24.80 15.91 -33.82
C ASP A 46 25.97 15.79 -32.83
N GLN A 47 27.08 16.45 -33.14
CA GLN A 47 28.33 16.38 -32.36
C GLN A 47 28.82 14.94 -32.12
N GLY A 48 28.65 14.04 -33.10
CA GLY A 48 29.04 12.64 -32.96
C GLY A 48 28.09 11.80 -32.13
N LYS A 49 26.90 12.30 -31.77
CA LYS A 49 25.89 11.58 -31.00
C LYS A 49 24.63 11.32 -31.82
N LEU A 50 24.03 10.14 -31.61
CA LEU A 50 22.80 9.72 -32.27
C LEU A 50 21.87 8.94 -31.33
N ALA A 51 20.56 9.10 -31.53
CA ALA A 51 19.61 8.15 -30.97
C ALA A 51 19.55 6.90 -31.87
N LEU A 52 19.78 5.74 -31.28
CA LEU A 52 19.82 4.47 -32.01
C LEU A 52 18.85 3.46 -31.41
N TRP A 53 18.24 2.67 -32.28
CA TRP A 53 17.47 1.50 -31.89
C TRP A 53 17.75 0.33 -32.84
N GLY A 54 17.49 -0.89 -32.38
CA GLY A 54 17.70 -2.07 -33.19
C GLY A 54 16.62 -3.14 -32.99
N VAL A 55 16.58 -4.07 -33.92
CA VAL A 55 15.62 -5.17 -33.98
C VAL A 55 16.39 -6.48 -34.13
N THR A 56 16.03 -7.49 -33.33
CA THR A 56 16.59 -8.84 -33.51
C THR A 56 15.96 -9.52 -34.72
N PRO A 57 16.67 -10.42 -35.42
CA PRO A 57 16.10 -11.20 -36.53
C PRO A 57 14.78 -11.90 -36.15
N GLY A 58 14.67 -12.29 -34.88
CA GLY A 58 13.55 -13.06 -34.36
C GLY A 58 13.67 -14.54 -34.74
N THR A 59 12.85 -15.39 -34.11
CA THR A 59 12.81 -16.83 -34.44
C THR A 59 12.51 -16.99 -35.94
N ASN A 60 13.35 -17.73 -36.67
CA ASN A 60 13.24 -17.93 -38.12
C ASN A 60 13.26 -16.63 -38.96
N GLY A 61 13.84 -15.54 -38.45
CA GLY A 61 13.98 -14.29 -39.22
C GLY A 61 12.67 -13.51 -39.42
N VAL A 62 11.64 -13.79 -38.62
CA VAL A 62 10.29 -13.17 -38.76
C VAL A 62 10.25 -11.65 -38.67
N ASN A 63 11.29 -11.01 -38.13
CA ASN A 63 11.36 -9.55 -38.04
C ASN A 63 12.07 -8.92 -39.25
N ILE A 64 12.85 -9.70 -40.02
CA ILE A 64 13.62 -9.19 -41.15
C ILE A 64 12.69 -8.62 -42.22
N SER A 65 11.65 -9.38 -42.59
CA SER A 65 10.66 -8.94 -43.59
C SER A 65 9.83 -7.75 -43.14
N LYS A 66 9.67 -7.54 -41.82
CA LYS A 66 9.01 -6.36 -41.27
C LYS A 66 9.93 -5.14 -41.30
N TYR A 67 11.19 -5.33 -40.94
CA TYR A 67 12.21 -4.28 -40.97
C TYR A 67 12.42 -3.73 -42.39
N GLN A 68 12.42 -4.61 -43.40
CA GLN A 68 12.54 -4.24 -44.81
C GLN A 68 11.40 -3.36 -45.35
N LYS A 69 10.31 -3.17 -44.59
CA LYS A 69 9.22 -2.26 -44.94
C LYS A 69 9.45 -0.82 -44.48
N LEU A 70 10.52 -0.57 -43.71
CA LEU A 70 10.81 0.74 -43.14
C LEU A 70 11.74 1.54 -44.04
N GLU A 71 11.51 2.83 -44.10
CA GLU A 71 12.28 3.80 -44.88
C GLU A 71 12.58 5.05 -44.04
N PRO A 72 13.63 5.85 -44.37
CA PRO A 72 13.83 7.14 -43.76
C PRO A 72 12.60 8.04 -43.92
N GLY A 73 12.19 8.70 -42.84
CA GLY A 73 10.94 9.47 -42.73
C GLY A 73 9.84 8.74 -41.96
N ASP A 74 9.91 7.41 -41.83
CA ASP A 74 8.91 6.64 -41.10
C ASP A 74 8.92 6.93 -39.61
N THR A 75 7.77 6.71 -38.97
CA THR A 75 7.59 6.98 -37.54
C THR A 75 7.76 5.70 -36.71
N VAL A 76 8.50 5.79 -35.62
CA VAL A 76 8.66 4.71 -34.64
C VAL A 76 7.94 5.10 -33.36
N LEU A 77 7.11 4.20 -32.84
CA LEU A 77 6.45 4.30 -31.55
C LEU A 77 7.10 3.37 -30.53
N PHE A 78 7.46 3.92 -29.38
CA PHE A 78 7.93 3.13 -28.26
C PHE A 78 6.81 2.90 -27.25
N THR A 79 6.61 1.64 -26.86
CA THR A 79 5.52 1.22 -25.99
C THR A 79 6.03 0.62 -24.68
N ARG A 80 5.46 1.03 -23.54
CA ARG A 80 5.76 0.47 -22.22
C ARG A 80 4.63 0.71 -21.23
N LYS A 81 4.43 -0.20 -20.27
CA LYS A 81 3.48 -0.06 -19.15
C LYS A 81 2.05 0.34 -19.57
N GLY A 82 1.60 -0.07 -20.75
CA GLY A 82 0.26 0.23 -21.27
C GLY A 82 0.11 1.58 -21.99
N TYR A 83 1.21 2.23 -22.37
CA TYR A 83 1.20 3.46 -23.16
C TYR A 83 2.22 3.43 -24.30
N VAL A 84 1.92 4.15 -25.39
CA VAL A 84 2.94 4.72 -26.26
C VAL A 84 3.52 5.90 -25.50
N TYR A 85 4.79 5.79 -25.14
CA TYR A 85 5.43 6.79 -24.28
C TYR A 85 6.36 7.74 -25.03
N SER A 86 6.74 7.39 -26.26
CA SER A 86 7.58 8.22 -27.11
C SER A 86 7.41 7.84 -28.57
N SER A 87 7.62 8.79 -29.46
CA SER A 87 7.80 8.56 -30.88
C SER A 87 9.10 9.20 -31.36
N GLY A 88 9.62 8.72 -32.48
CA GLY A 88 10.70 9.36 -33.21
C GLY A 88 10.56 9.10 -34.71
N THR A 89 11.31 9.85 -35.51
CA THR A 89 11.37 9.69 -36.96
C THR A 89 12.65 8.99 -37.35
N ILE A 90 12.55 7.99 -38.22
CA ILE A 90 13.73 7.29 -38.74
C ILE A 90 14.48 8.20 -39.69
N THR A 91 15.77 8.41 -39.44
CA THR A 91 16.65 9.21 -40.31
C THR A 91 17.54 8.34 -41.19
N HIS A 92 17.90 7.15 -40.70
CA HIS A 92 18.78 6.23 -41.42
C HIS A 92 18.56 4.78 -40.96
N LEU A 93 18.64 3.82 -41.88
CA LEU A 93 18.50 2.39 -41.61
C LEU A 93 19.76 1.65 -42.08
N PHE A 94 20.25 0.71 -41.28
CA PHE A 94 21.48 -0.02 -41.56
C PHE A 94 21.50 -1.39 -40.85
N HIS A 95 22.37 -2.30 -41.29
CA HIS A 95 22.50 -3.64 -40.70
C HIS A 95 23.94 -3.86 -40.24
N ASN A 96 24.15 -3.81 -38.92
CA ASN A 96 25.49 -3.95 -38.35
C ASN A 96 25.49 -4.80 -37.07
N LYS A 97 25.82 -6.09 -37.26
CA LYS A 97 25.88 -7.05 -36.15
C LYS A 97 27.00 -6.76 -35.15
N ASN A 98 28.17 -6.32 -35.61
CA ASN A 98 29.31 -6.06 -34.75
C ASN A 98 29.05 -4.88 -33.83
N PHE A 99 28.48 -3.81 -34.38
CA PHE A 99 28.08 -2.64 -33.62
C PHE A 99 26.96 -2.96 -32.63
N ALA A 100 25.92 -3.70 -33.05
CA ALA A 100 24.85 -4.13 -32.15
C ALA A 100 25.35 -5.00 -30.97
N LEU A 101 26.31 -5.90 -31.21
CA LEU A 101 26.95 -6.69 -30.15
C LEU A 101 27.70 -5.82 -29.15
N ALA A 102 28.45 -4.83 -29.64
CA ALA A 102 29.18 -3.89 -28.78
C ALA A 102 28.23 -3.01 -27.95
N LEU A 103 27.08 -2.64 -28.52
CA LEU A 103 26.13 -1.73 -27.90
C LEU A 103 25.18 -2.41 -26.91
N TRP A 104 24.63 -3.57 -27.28
CA TRP A 104 23.53 -4.23 -26.56
C TRP A 104 23.80 -5.68 -26.16
N ASN A 105 24.96 -6.23 -26.51
CA ASN A 105 25.30 -7.63 -26.27
C ASN A 105 24.28 -8.57 -26.97
N GLN A 106 24.08 -9.77 -26.43
CA GLN A 106 23.14 -10.76 -26.94
C GLN A 106 21.95 -10.98 -25.98
N ASP A 107 20.81 -11.35 -26.54
CA ASP A 107 19.67 -11.86 -25.81
C ASP A 107 19.89 -13.31 -25.32
N ASN A 108 18.92 -13.83 -24.58
CA ASN A 108 18.96 -15.21 -24.07
C ASN A 108 18.87 -16.30 -25.16
N LYS A 109 18.70 -15.93 -26.43
CA LYS A 109 18.70 -16.81 -27.60
C LYS A 109 19.97 -16.63 -28.45
N GLY A 110 20.95 -15.86 -27.99
CA GLY A 110 22.19 -15.59 -28.72
C GLY A 110 22.02 -14.64 -29.91
N GLN A 111 20.89 -13.91 -29.98
CA GLN A 111 20.64 -12.91 -31.02
C GLN A 111 21.03 -11.52 -30.52
N THR A 112 21.35 -10.63 -31.45
CA THR A 112 21.55 -9.20 -31.15
C THR A 112 20.62 -8.35 -32.00
N TRP A 113 20.48 -7.08 -31.66
CA TRP A 113 19.59 -6.11 -32.32
C TRP A 113 20.25 -5.52 -33.57
N GLU A 114 20.68 -6.40 -34.48
CA GLU A 114 21.56 -6.07 -35.63
C GLU A 114 20.88 -5.24 -36.73
N TYR A 115 19.55 -5.29 -36.84
CA TYR A 115 18.80 -4.46 -37.78
C TYR A 115 18.49 -3.11 -37.14
N MET A 116 19.32 -2.11 -37.44
CA MET A 116 19.44 -0.87 -36.69
C MET A 116 18.92 0.33 -37.47
N TYR A 117 18.44 1.33 -36.75
CA TYR A 117 18.10 2.61 -37.35
C TYR A 117 18.38 3.78 -36.39
N ALA A 118 18.72 4.92 -36.99
CA ALA A 118 18.89 6.19 -36.31
C ALA A 118 17.55 6.93 -36.22
N LEU A 119 17.37 7.64 -35.11
CA LEU A 119 16.16 8.38 -34.80
C LEU A 119 16.45 9.85 -34.56
N ASP A 120 15.51 10.69 -34.95
CA ASP A 120 15.46 12.11 -34.60
C ASP A 120 14.00 12.51 -34.26
N ALA A 121 13.78 13.79 -33.96
CA ALA A 121 12.48 14.35 -33.60
C ALA A 121 11.77 13.56 -32.49
N ILE A 122 12.56 13.14 -31.48
CA ILE A 122 12.04 12.33 -30.38
C ILE A 122 11.07 13.16 -29.56
N GLN A 123 9.83 12.71 -29.52
CA GLN A 123 8.76 13.32 -28.75
C GLN A 123 8.31 12.35 -27.68
N SER A 124 8.06 12.89 -26.48
CA SER A 124 7.44 12.14 -25.40
C SER A 124 5.92 12.19 -25.55
N HIS A 125 5.27 11.04 -25.36
CA HIS A 125 3.82 10.88 -25.43
C HIS A 125 3.30 10.18 -24.18
N GLU A 126 1.99 10.26 -23.93
CA GLU A 126 1.32 9.44 -22.92
C GLU A 126 0.04 8.82 -23.49
N ILE A 127 0.12 8.23 -24.70
CA ILE A 127 -1.05 7.68 -25.40
C ILE A 127 -1.38 6.29 -24.84
N PRO A 128 -2.56 6.05 -24.23
CA PRO A 128 -2.95 4.74 -23.73
C PRO A 128 -3.02 3.69 -24.85
N TYR A 129 -2.66 2.44 -24.54
CA TYR A 129 -2.84 1.32 -25.49
C TYR A 129 -4.27 1.19 -25.99
N GLN A 130 -5.27 1.60 -25.19
CA GLN A 130 -6.66 1.60 -25.65
C GLN A 130 -6.84 2.49 -26.89
N ILE A 131 -6.32 3.72 -26.85
CA ILE A 131 -6.43 4.65 -27.99
C ILE A 131 -5.70 4.09 -29.21
N LEU A 132 -4.50 3.52 -28.99
CA LEU A 132 -3.76 2.87 -30.08
C LEU A 132 -4.50 1.66 -30.66
N ARG A 133 -5.11 0.83 -29.81
CA ARG A 133 -5.90 -0.34 -30.25
C ARG A 133 -7.12 0.06 -31.06
N ASP A 134 -7.87 1.04 -30.56
CA ASP A 134 -9.07 1.55 -31.21
C ASP A 134 -8.74 2.12 -32.59
N ALA A 135 -7.61 2.83 -32.70
CA ALA A 135 -7.14 3.41 -33.96
C ALA A 135 -6.79 2.37 -35.03
N ILE A 136 -6.17 1.25 -34.63
CA ILE A 136 -5.67 0.26 -35.57
C ILE A 136 -6.56 -1.00 -35.68
N GLY A 137 -7.68 -1.03 -34.93
CA GLY A 137 -8.57 -2.18 -34.82
C GLY A 137 -7.91 -3.42 -34.23
N SER A 138 -7.17 -3.28 -33.13
CA SER A 138 -6.48 -4.38 -32.43
C SER A 138 -7.26 -4.89 -31.21
N ASP A 139 -7.11 -6.18 -30.89
CA ASP A 139 -7.82 -6.87 -29.81
C ASP A 139 -7.59 -6.24 -28.42
N GLU A 140 -8.61 -6.22 -27.55
CA GLU A 140 -8.55 -5.58 -26.21
C GLU A 140 -7.39 -6.06 -25.31
N GLY A 141 -6.94 -7.30 -25.50
CA GLY A 141 -5.83 -7.92 -24.76
C GLY A 141 -4.43 -7.61 -25.33
N ASP A 142 -4.35 -6.89 -26.45
CA ASP A 142 -3.08 -6.62 -27.12
C ASP A 142 -2.23 -5.62 -26.33
N ASN A 143 -1.05 -6.09 -25.96
CA ASN A 143 -0.07 -5.35 -25.17
C ASN A 143 1.17 -4.95 -25.98
N PHE A 144 1.12 -5.10 -27.32
CA PHE A 144 2.19 -4.71 -28.23
C PHE A 144 3.56 -5.33 -27.87
N MET A 145 3.58 -6.58 -27.41
CA MET A 145 4.78 -7.27 -26.89
C MET A 145 5.81 -7.71 -27.95
N GLY A 146 5.74 -7.17 -29.17
CA GLY A 146 6.64 -7.53 -30.25
C GLY A 146 6.75 -6.43 -31.29
N PHE A 147 7.85 -6.46 -32.05
CA PHE A 147 8.07 -5.55 -33.16
C PHE A 147 7.01 -5.73 -34.26
N ARG A 148 6.39 -4.61 -34.64
CA ARG A 148 5.35 -4.55 -35.67
C ARG A 148 5.57 -3.34 -36.56
N VAL A 149 5.16 -3.45 -37.81
CA VAL A 149 5.12 -2.34 -38.76
C VAL A 149 3.70 -2.28 -39.29
N LEU A 150 3.07 -1.12 -39.10
CA LEU A 150 1.76 -0.79 -39.63
C LEU A 150 1.91 -0.17 -41.03
N ASP A 151 0.88 -0.28 -41.84
CA ASP A 151 0.78 0.28 -43.18
C ASP A 151 -0.64 0.82 -43.44
N GLY A 152 -0.80 1.59 -44.53
CA GLY A 152 -2.07 2.16 -44.99
C GLY A 152 -2.87 2.90 -43.91
N ASP A 153 -4.18 2.66 -43.89
CA ASP A 153 -5.15 3.32 -42.99
C ASP A 153 -4.76 3.22 -41.51
N LYS A 154 -4.10 2.13 -41.09
CA LYS A 154 -3.65 1.95 -39.70
C LYS A 154 -2.52 2.90 -39.33
N SER A 155 -1.62 3.17 -40.27
CA SER A 155 -0.55 4.14 -40.06
C SER A 155 -1.10 5.55 -40.01
N ASP A 156 -2.02 5.88 -40.93
CA ASP A 156 -2.64 7.20 -41.01
C ASP A 156 -3.44 7.52 -39.74
N ALA A 157 -4.20 6.56 -39.21
CA ALA A 157 -4.91 6.70 -37.94
C ALA A 157 -3.98 6.99 -36.76
N VAL A 158 -2.80 6.35 -36.74
CA VAL A 158 -1.80 6.56 -35.68
C VAL A 158 -1.11 7.92 -35.82
N LEU A 159 -0.77 8.33 -37.03
CA LEU A 159 -0.17 9.63 -37.29
C LEU A 159 -1.14 10.78 -36.97
N GLU A 160 -2.44 10.59 -37.21
CA GLU A 160 -3.46 11.56 -36.81
C GLU A 160 -3.50 11.74 -35.28
N ILE A 161 -3.35 10.65 -34.52
CA ILE A 161 -3.25 10.71 -33.05
C ILE A 161 -2.01 11.51 -32.62
N LEU A 162 -0.86 11.30 -33.27
CA LEU A 162 0.39 11.99 -32.93
C LEU A 162 0.41 13.47 -33.32
N ASN A 163 -0.37 13.88 -34.32
CA ASN A 163 -0.41 15.27 -34.81
C ASN A 163 -1.42 16.17 -34.08
N ARG A 164 -2.19 15.64 -33.11
CA ARG A 164 -3.13 16.44 -32.31
C ARG A 164 -2.36 17.37 -31.37
N LYS A 165 -2.73 18.66 -31.33
CA LYS A 165 -2.06 19.73 -30.53
C LYS A 165 -1.94 19.46 -29.02
N ASN A 166 -2.58 18.41 -28.50
CA ASN A 166 -2.46 17.89 -27.14
C ASN A 166 -2.27 16.36 -27.20
N THR A 167 -1.10 15.88 -27.65
CA THR A 167 -0.69 14.46 -27.50
C THR A 167 -0.30 14.09 -26.07
N SER A 168 -0.22 15.09 -25.18
CA SER A 168 -0.53 14.90 -23.77
C SER A 168 -2.03 14.63 -23.67
N TYR A 169 -2.38 13.37 -23.90
CA TYR A 169 -3.59 12.84 -23.33
C TYR A 169 -3.37 12.92 -21.82
N PRO A 170 -4.18 13.68 -21.06
CA PRO A 170 -4.08 13.62 -19.62
C PRO A 170 -4.20 12.14 -19.31
N ARG A 171 -3.17 11.61 -18.67
CA ARG A 171 -3.25 10.32 -18.01
C ARG A 171 -4.66 10.25 -17.40
N VAL A 172 -5.33 9.12 -17.51
CA VAL A 172 -6.46 8.79 -16.61
C VAL A 172 -5.94 8.61 -15.16
N THR A 173 -4.83 9.28 -14.83
CA THR A 173 -3.95 9.20 -13.67
C THR A 173 -3.09 10.50 -13.56
N GLU A 174 -3.58 11.69 -13.94
CA GLU A 174 -3.06 12.97 -13.39
C GLU A 174 -3.62 13.19 -11.98
N ARG A 175 -3.49 12.18 -11.14
CA ARG A 175 -3.84 12.24 -9.73
C ARG A 175 -2.62 11.86 -8.92
N GLY A 176 -1.65 12.77 -8.95
CA GLY A 176 -0.58 12.80 -7.98
C GLY A 176 -1.10 13.37 -6.65
N PRO A 177 -0.22 13.63 -5.66
CA PRO A 177 -0.60 14.24 -4.38
C PRO A 177 -1.33 15.60 -4.47
N GLN A 178 -1.49 16.17 -5.68
CA GLN A 178 -2.22 17.41 -5.97
C GLN A 178 -3.68 17.20 -6.40
N ASP A 179 -4.11 15.98 -6.75
CA ASP A 179 -5.53 15.64 -6.99
C ASP A 179 -5.79 14.24 -6.38
N PRO A 180 -6.16 14.17 -5.09
CA PRO A 180 -6.30 12.90 -4.37
C PRO A 180 -7.47 12.04 -4.91
N PRO A 181 -7.53 10.74 -4.52
CA PRO A 181 -8.68 9.89 -4.82
C PRO A 181 -10.00 10.53 -4.38
N ARG A 182 -11.03 10.43 -5.23
CA ARG A 182 -12.39 10.89 -4.89
C ARG A 182 -13.30 9.71 -4.58
N ILE A 183 -14.19 9.88 -3.61
CA ILE A 183 -15.19 8.88 -3.25
C ILE A 183 -15.95 8.45 -4.52
N GLY A 184 -16.14 7.15 -4.69
CA GLY A 184 -16.81 6.54 -5.84
C GLY A 184 -15.92 6.27 -7.05
N GLU A 185 -14.66 6.68 -7.04
CA GLU A 185 -13.72 6.47 -8.15
C GLU A 185 -13.37 4.98 -8.33
N ARG A 186 -13.42 4.50 -9.57
CA ARG A 186 -13.33 3.06 -9.91
C ARG A 186 -12.09 2.69 -10.71
N PHE A 187 -11.54 1.52 -10.43
CA PHE A 187 -10.37 0.96 -11.09
C PHE A 187 -10.53 -0.53 -11.37
N LYS A 188 -10.04 -0.96 -12.54
CA LYS A 188 -10.12 -2.37 -12.96
C LYS A 188 -9.35 -3.32 -12.04
N ASN A 189 -8.21 -2.89 -11.48
CA ASN A 189 -7.35 -3.72 -10.64
C ASN A 189 -6.42 -2.89 -9.73
N ARG A 190 -5.78 -3.54 -8.75
CA ARG A 190 -4.79 -2.93 -7.85
C ARG A 190 -3.61 -2.27 -8.59
N HIS A 191 -3.24 -2.79 -9.76
CA HIS A 191 -2.17 -2.19 -10.57
C HIS A 191 -2.58 -0.82 -11.12
N ALA A 192 -3.84 -0.64 -11.52
CA ALA A 192 -4.35 0.64 -11.99
C ALA A 192 -4.39 1.69 -10.86
N ILE A 193 -4.76 1.29 -9.64
CA ILE A 193 -4.69 2.17 -8.45
C ILE A 193 -3.23 2.56 -8.16
N TRP A 194 -2.32 1.58 -8.11
CA TRP A 194 -0.89 1.85 -7.91
C TRP A 194 -0.29 2.76 -8.99
N LYS A 195 -0.77 2.62 -10.23
CA LYS A 195 -0.34 3.45 -11.35
C LYS A 195 -0.88 4.89 -11.23
N ALA A 196 -2.08 5.05 -10.67
CA ALA A 196 -2.70 6.33 -10.40
C ALA A 196 -1.99 7.08 -9.26
N TYR A 197 -1.88 6.44 -8.11
CA TYR A 197 -1.50 7.10 -6.85
C TYR A 197 -0.15 6.63 -6.29
N GLY A 198 0.55 5.71 -6.93
CA GLY A 198 1.82 5.17 -6.44
C GLY A 198 1.68 4.25 -5.22
N GLY A 199 2.72 4.24 -4.37
CA GLY A 199 2.75 3.47 -3.12
C GLY A 199 3.12 2.00 -3.33
N GLN A 200 2.66 1.14 -2.39
CA GLN A 200 2.93 -0.30 -2.42
C GLN A 200 1.84 -1.07 -3.19
N LYS A 201 2.24 -1.83 -4.22
CA LYS A 201 1.33 -2.48 -5.18
C LYS A 201 0.47 -3.60 -4.60
N TYR A 202 1.01 -4.37 -3.65
CA TYR A 202 0.41 -5.62 -3.16
C TYR A 202 0.11 -5.65 -1.66
N GLN A 203 0.44 -4.58 -0.93
CA GLN A 203 0.13 -4.52 0.50
C GLN A 203 -1.33 -4.13 0.70
N GLY A 204 -1.98 -4.79 1.68
CA GLY A 204 -3.34 -4.48 2.10
C GLY A 204 -3.48 -3.10 2.73
N ALA A 205 -2.41 -2.54 3.30
CA ALA A 205 -2.35 -1.18 3.81
C ALA A 205 -1.11 -0.46 3.25
N ALA A 206 -1.28 0.75 2.71
CA ALA A 206 -0.20 1.52 2.09
C ALA A 206 -0.45 3.04 2.17
N VAL A 207 0.64 3.82 2.22
CA VAL A 207 0.59 5.28 2.07
C VAL A 207 0.99 5.64 0.64
N PHE A 208 0.25 6.55 0.02
CA PHE A 208 0.57 7.06 -1.33
C PHE A 208 1.67 8.14 -1.25
N PRO A 209 2.57 8.25 -2.24
CA PRO A 209 3.67 9.21 -2.19
C PRO A 209 3.15 10.65 -2.19
N GLY A 210 3.64 11.47 -1.27
CA GLY A 210 3.27 12.88 -1.15
C GLY A 210 2.03 13.16 -0.30
N GLU A 211 1.40 12.12 0.28
CA GLU A 211 0.28 12.25 1.21
C GLU A 211 0.56 11.52 2.53
N ASN A 212 -0.16 11.90 3.58
CA ASN A 212 -0.07 11.26 4.90
C ASN A 212 -1.26 10.32 5.19
N PHE A 213 -2.16 10.12 4.23
CA PHE A 213 -3.33 9.28 4.40
C PHE A 213 -3.00 7.81 4.15
N LEU A 214 -3.43 6.96 5.08
CA LEU A 214 -3.36 5.51 4.93
C LEU A 214 -4.45 5.05 3.95
N ASN A 215 -4.12 4.12 3.07
CA ASN A 215 -5.04 3.48 2.14
C ASN A 215 -5.08 1.99 2.46
N ILE A 216 -6.28 1.46 2.65
CA ILE A 216 -6.50 0.04 2.93
C ILE A 216 -7.36 -0.57 1.83
N PHE A 217 -7.07 -1.83 1.49
CA PHE A 217 -7.64 -2.52 0.34
C PHE A 217 -8.30 -3.81 0.80
N SER A 218 -9.59 -3.92 0.52
CA SER A 218 -10.45 -5.08 0.78
C SER A 218 -10.96 -5.69 -0.54
N ASP A 219 -10.69 -6.97 -0.75
CA ASP A 219 -11.17 -7.72 -1.92
C ASP A 219 -12.11 -8.83 -1.43
N ALA A 220 -13.38 -8.78 -1.84
CA ALA A 220 -14.36 -9.80 -1.46
C ALA A 220 -14.01 -11.20 -1.99
N ASP A 221 -13.24 -11.27 -3.08
CA ASP A 221 -12.72 -12.53 -3.63
C ASP A 221 -11.31 -12.85 -3.09
N GLY A 222 -10.83 -12.08 -2.11
CA GLY A 222 -9.52 -12.21 -1.50
C GLY A 222 -9.41 -13.39 -0.53
N PRO A 223 -8.20 -13.68 -0.04
CA PRO A 223 -7.96 -14.75 0.93
C PRO A 223 -8.71 -14.53 2.27
N TYR A 224 -9.13 -13.29 2.53
CA TYR A 224 -9.94 -12.90 3.68
C TYR A 224 -11.02 -11.93 3.19
N PRO A 225 -12.27 -12.39 2.97
CA PRO A 225 -13.37 -11.46 2.73
C PRO A 225 -13.62 -10.69 4.02
N ASP A 226 -13.49 -9.36 3.96
CA ASP A 226 -13.83 -8.51 5.10
C ASP A 226 -15.35 -8.45 5.26
N PHE A 227 -15.80 -8.42 6.51
CA PHE A 227 -17.22 -8.29 6.81
C PHE A 227 -17.60 -6.82 6.84
N ILE A 228 -18.64 -6.46 6.08
CA ILE A 228 -19.24 -5.13 6.08
C ILE A 228 -20.65 -5.31 6.65
N ASN A 229 -20.95 -4.62 7.73
CA ASN A 229 -22.28 -4.64 8.32
C ASN A 229 -23.20 -3.68 7.54
N ASP A 230 -24.16 -4.21 6.80
CA ASP A 230 -25.05 -3.44 5.92
C ASP A 230 -25.95 -2.42 6.67
N GLU A 231 -26.23 -2.63 7.96
CA GLU A 231 -27.08 -1.75 8.76
C GLU A 231 -26.31 -0.57 9.36
N THR A 232 -25.07 -0.82 9.80
CA THR A 232 -24.25 0.16 10.54
C THR A 232 -23.11 0.75 9.71
N GLY A 233 -22.79 0.13 8.57
CA GLY A 233 -21.64 0.48 7.74
C GLY A 233 -20.28 0.12 8.34
N VAL A 234 -20.24 -0.47 9.55
CA VAL A 234 -19.00 -0.86 10.21
C VAL A 234 -18.32 -1.97 9.42
N ILE A 235 -17.01 -1.81 9.20
CA ILE A 235 -16.19 -2.77 8.46
C ILE A 235 -15.24 -3.44 9.45
N GLU A 236 -15.26 -4.77 9.45
CA GLU A 236 -14.27 -5.58 10.13
C GLU A 236 -13.16 -5.95 9.14
N TYR A 237 -12.04 -5.26 9.22
CA TYR A 237 -10.94 -5.42 8.28
C TYR A 237 -9.86 -6.37 8.81
N ARG A 238 -9.47 -7.38 8.04
CA ARG A 238 -8.47 -8.38 8.47
C ARG A 238 -7.06 -7.86 8.28
N GLY A 239 -6.22 -8.04 9.30
CA GLY A 239 -4.84 -7.55 9.32
C GLY A 239 -3.90 -8.21 8.30
N GLN A 240 -2.74 -7.59 8.07
CA GLN A 240 -1.71 -8.10 7.17
C GLN A 240 -0.96 -9.30 7.77
N GLY A 241 -0.78 -10.34 6.95
CA GLY A 241 0.04 -11.52 7.24
C GLY A 241 -0.70 -12.79 6.87
N LEU A 242 -0.24 -13.53 5.86
CA LEU A 242 -0.97 -14.68 5.29
C LEU A 242 -0.62 -16.02 5.94
N VAL A 243 0.54 -16.13 6.58
CA VAL A 243 1.05 -17.38 7.18
C VAL A 243 1.58 -17.11 8.59
N GLY A 244 1.19 -17.94 9.56
CA GLY A 244 1.61 -17.81 10.96
C GLY A 244 1.03 -16.59 11.71
N LYS A 245 1.44 -16.41 12.97
CA LYS A 245 0.90 -15.38 13.88
C LYS A 245 1.15 -13.98 13.31
N GLN A 246 0.09 -13.16 13.26
CA GLN A 246 0.25 -11.76 12.85
C GLN A 246 0.94 -10.94 13.95
N VAL A 247 1.75 -9.98 13.51
CA VAL A 247 2.48 -9.07 14.40
C VAL A 247 2.22 -7.62 13.97
N LEU A 248 2.32 -6.68 14.91
CA LEU A 248 2.22 -5.23 14.63
C LEU A 248 3.48 -4.70 13.93
N THR A 249 3.69 -5.15 12.70
CA THR A 249 4.73 -4.63 11.80
C THR A 249 4.09 -4.26 10.47
N ARG A 250 4.78 -3.45 9.66
CA ARG A 250 4.35 -3.06 8.30
C ARG A 250 2.92 -2.49 8.30
N GLY A 251 1.98 -3.06 7.55
CA GLY A 251 0.60 -2.57 7.42
C GLY A 251 -0.20 -2.60 8.73
N ASN A 252 -0.02 -3.61 9.58
CA ASN A 252 -0.66 -3.64 10.90
C ASN A 252 -0.16 -2.52 11.80
N LYS A 253 1.13 -2.16 11.67
CA LYS A 253 1.68 -1.02 12.39
C LYS A 253 1.10 0.31 11.90
N LEU A 254 0.90 0.46 10.58
CA LEU A 254 0.27 1.65 10.01
C LEU A 254 -1.18 1.82 10.47
N LEU A 255 -1.95 0.73 10.52
CA LEU A 255 -3.31 0.72 11.08
C LEU A 255 -3.33 1.09 12.56
N GLU A 256 -2.38 0.57 13.35
CA GLU A 256 -2.27 0.94 14.76
C GLU A 256 -1.91 2.42 14.94
N ASP A 257 -0.94 2.92 14.18
CA ASP A 257 -0.52 4.32 14.24
C ASP A 257 -1.69 5.24 13.80
N ALA A 258 -2.48 4.86 12.78
CA ALA A 258 -3.68 5.58 12.35
C ALA A 258 -4.81 5.57 13.41
N ARG A 259 -5.02 4.43 14.08
CA ARG A 259 -5.98 4.29 15.19
C ARG A 259 -5.64 5.22 16.33
N LEU A 260 -4.38 5.20 16.79
CA LEU A 260 -3.92 6.04 17.90
C LEU A 260 -3.98 7.53 17.56
N ALA A 261 -3.70 7.90 16.31
CA ALA A 261 -3.73 9.28 15.84
C ALA A 261 -5.13 9.76 15.42
N ARG A 262 -6.15 8.88 15.43
CA ARG A 262 -7.47 9.11 14.80
C ARG A 262 -7.37 9.72 13.41
N SER A 263 -6.42 9.24 12.62
CA SER A 263 -6.23 9.75 11.27
C SER A 263 -7.26 9.12 10.33
N PRO A 264 -7.84 9.91 9.39
CA PRO A 264 -8.68 9.34 8.34
C PRO A 264 -7.89 8.38 7.46
N VAL A 265 -8.57 7.31 7.05
CA VAL A 265 -8.04 6.24 6.22
C VAL A 265 -8.95 6.09 5.01
N ARG A 266 -8.38 5.90 3.81
CA ARG A 266 -9.15 5.60 2.61
C ARG A 266 -9.44 4.11 2.53
N PHE A 267 -10.72 3.75 2.49
CA PHE A 267 -11.16 2.37 2.30
C PHE A 267 -11.46 2.09 0.83
N TRP A 268 -10.67 1.19 0.24
CA TRP A 268 -10.87 0.70 -1.11
C TRP A 268 -11.50 -0.68 -1.08
N TYR A 269 -12.61 -0.85 -1.79
CA TYR A 269 -13.35 -2.10 -1.81
C TYR A 269 -13.54 -2.61 -3.23
N LYS A 270 -13.35 -3.92 -3.42
CA LYS A 270 -13.73 -4.63 -4.65
C LYS A 270 -14.76 -5.71 -4.31
N PRO A 271 -16.02 -5.56 -4.73
CA PRO A 271 -17.02 -6.61 -4.57
C PRO A 271 -16.73 -7.78 -5.52
N THR A 272 -17.34 -8.94 -5.26
CA THR A 272 -17.17 -10.15 -6.08
C THR A 272 -17.45 -9.88 -7.55
N LYS A 273 -16.48 -10.20 -8.41
CA LYS A 273 -16.52 -9.92 -9.87
C LYS A 273 -16.69 -8.43 -10.25
N GLY A 274 -16.48 -7.51 -9.32
CA GLY A 274 -16.58 -6.07 -9.52
C GLY A 274 -15.24 -5.37 -9.75
N GLN A 275 -15.29 -4.04 -9.74
CA GLN A 275 -14.12 -3.16 -9.85
C GLN A 275 -13.74 -2.60 -8.48
N TRP A 276 -12.46 -2.28 -8.30
CA TRP A 276 -12.01 -1.56 -7.12
C TRP A 276 -12.63 -0.18 -7.09
N THR A 277 -13.16 0.23 -5.96
CA THR A 277 -13.75 1.56 -5.78
C THR A 277 -13.15 2.19 -4.53
N PHE A 278 -12.77 3.47 -4.58
CA PHE A 278 -12.57 4.24 -3.35
C PHE A 278 -13.95 4.45 -2.74
N ASN A 279 -14.32 3.60 -1.77
CA ASN A 279 -15.70 3.49 -1.33
C ASN A 279 -16.07 4.65 -0.41
N ASN A 280 -15.24 4.91 0.61
CA ASN A 280 -15.49 5.91 1.65
C ASN A 280 -14.23 6.17 2.49
N TRP A 281 -14.22 7.31 3.17
CA TRP A 281 -13.29 7.54 4.27
C TRP A 281 -13.73 6.74 5.49
N VAL A 282 -12.76 6.23 6.24
CA VAL A 282 -13.01 5.50 7.49
C VAL A 282 -12.03 5.96 8.57
N VAL A 283 -12.38 5.73 9.82
CA VAL A 283 -11.46 5.81 10.96
C VAL A 283 -11.32 4.45 11.60
N VAL A 284 -10.09 4.10 12.01
CA VAL A 284 -9.84 2.89 12.78
C VAL A 284 -10.23 3.19 14.23
N THR A 285 -11.31 2.58 14.72
CA THR A 285 -11.81 2.84 16.09
C THR A 285 -11.21 1.87 17.09
N ASP A 286 -11.11 0.59 16.71
CA ASP A 286 -10.67 -0.48 17.59
C ASP A 286 -10.03 -1.63 16.82
N ARG A 287 -9.48 -2.61 17.53
CA ARG A 287 -8.99 -3.87 16.97
C ARG A 287 -9.16 -5.02 17.95
N THR A 288 -9.44 -6.21 17.46
CA THR A 288 -9.42 -7.45 18.25
C THR A 288 -8.54 -8.50 17.57
N THR A 289 -8.40 -9.66 18.19
CA THR A 289 -7.78 -10.84 17.60
C THR A 289 -8.76 -11.99 17.55
N VAL A 290 -8.73 -12.75 16.45
CA VAL A 290 -9.47 -14.01 16.31
C VAL A 290 -8.54 -15.15 15.97
N THR A 291 -8.91 -16.36 16.36
CA THR A 291 -8.22 -17.59 15.93
C THR A 291 -8.84 -18.09 14.64
N GLU A 292 -8.10 -18.02 13.54
CA GLU A 292 -8.53 -18.50 12.23
C GLU A 292 -7.42 -19.33 11.57
N SER A 293 -7.79 -20.17 10.61
CA SER A 293 -6.81 -20.92 9.81
C SER A 293 -6.06 -19.98 8.88
N ASP A 294 -4.74 -20.12 8.80
CA ASP A 294 -3.93 -19.46 7.79
C ASP A 294 -4.06 -20.11 6.40
N THR A 295 -3.39 -19.57 5.39
CA THR A 295 -3.43 -20.15 4.02
C THR A 295 -2.76 -21.52 3.91
N LYS A 296 -2.29 -22.09 5.02
CA LYS A 296 -1.72 -23.44 5.14
C LYS A 296 -2.50 -24.29 6.16
N ASP A 297 -3.73 -23.91 6.48
CA ASP A 297 -4.64 -24.57 7.43
C ASP A 297 -4.15 -24.64 8.89
N ASN A 298 -3.18 -23.81 9.28
CA ASN A 298 -2.75 -23.72 10.68
C ASN A 298 -3.60 -22.69 11.42
N LYS A 299 -4.19 -23.09 12.56
CA LYS A 299 -4.90 -22.15 13.44
C LYS A 299 -3.92 -21.14 14.03
N THR A 300 -4.16 -19.86 13.78
CA THR A 300 -3.29 -18.78 14.24
C THR A 300 -4.06 -17.52 14.58
N SER A 301 -3.46 -16.67 15.42
CA SER A 301 -4.05 -15.41 15.85
C SER A 301 -3.96 -14.36 14.73
N ARG A 302 -5.09 -13.75 14.38
CA ARG A 302 -5.28 -12.76 13.32
C ARG A 302 -5.89 -11.48 13.87
N PHE A 303 -5.43 -10.32 13.40
CA PHE A 303 -6.06 -9.05 13.78
C PHE A 303 -7.34 -8.81 13.00
N ILE A 304 -8.38 -8.36 13.69
CA ILE A 304 -9.55 -7.70 13.11
C ILE A 304 -9.50 -6.23 13.51
N TRP A 305 -9.60 -5.33 12.55
CA TRP A 305 -9.63 -3.89 12.73
C TRP A 305 -11.07 -3.41 12.52
N PHE A 306 -11.63 -2.70 13.49
CA PHE A 306 -12.95 -2.10 13.36
C PHE A 306 -12.81 -0.73 12.72
N LEU A 307 -13.41 -0.58 11.56
CA LEU A 307 -13.40 0.65 10.77
C LEU A 307 -14.81 1.22 10.72
N VAL A 308 -14.93 2.50 11.03
CA VAL A 308 -16.20 3.22 10.97
C VAL A 308 -16.14 4.23 9.83
N PRO A 309 -17.10 4.22 8.89
CA PRO A 309 -17.22 5.23 7.85
C PRO A 309 -17.31 6.65 8.44
N VAL A 310 -16.65 7.60 7.78
CA VAL A 310 -16.74 9.02 8.07
C VAL A 310 -16.99 9.81 6.79
N GLU A 311 -17.54 11.01 6.94
CA GLU A 311 -18.05 11.83 5.85
C GLU A 311 -16.94 12.38 4.94
N SER A 312 -15.77 12.70 5.51
CA SER A 312 -14.63 13.27 4.79
C SER A 312 -13.30 13.04 5.52
N GLU A 313 -12.20 13.48 4.94
CA GLU A 313 -10.89 13.56 5.60
C GLU A 313 -10.84 14.60 6.73
N ASN A 314 -11.80 15.52 6.77
CA ASN A 314 -11.81 16.60 7.74
C ASN A 314 -12.47 16.14 9.05
N SER A 315 -11.64 15.88 10.07
CA SER A 315 -12.13 15.44 11.38
C SER A 315 -13.13 16.39 12.07
N ALA A 316 -13.21 17.66 11.65
CA ALA A 316 -14.20 18.59 12.18
C ALA A 316 -15.63 18.33 11.67
N GLU A 317 -15.78 17.60 10.56
CA GLU A 317 -17.06 17.25 9.94
C GLU A 317 -17.62 15.93 10.47
N TRP A 318 -16.80 15.16 11.20
CA TRP A 318 -17.20 13.85 11.69
C TRP A 318 -18.24 13.96 12.80
N ASN A 319 -19.10 12.95 12.88
CA ASN A 319 -20.02 12.82 14.00
C ASN A 319 -19.26 12.89 15.34
N THR A 320 -19.73 13.75 16.24
CA THR A 320 -19.16 13.96 17.58
C THR A 320 -19.06 12.68 18.41
N ASP A 321 -19.90 11.69 18.14
CA ASP A 321 -19.86 10.38 18.79
C ASP A 321 -18.60 9.61 18.43
N ILE A 322 -18.10 9.74 17.20
CA ILE A 322 -16.85 9.12 16.73
C ILE A 322 -15.64 9.82 17.36
N LEU A 323 -15.67 11.16 17.44
CA LEU A 323 -14.61 11.96 18.05
C LEU A 323 -14.56 11.79 19.58
N SER A 324 -15.70 11.55 20.21
CA SER A 324 -15.80 11.35 21.67
C SER A 324 -15.64 9.87 22.08
N ALA A 325 -15.75 8.92 21.14
CA ALA A 325 -15.55 7.51 21.39
C ALA A 325 -14.10 7.23 21.84
N PRO A 326 -13.88 6.64 23.02
CA PRO A 326 -12.56 6.34 23.54
C PRO A 326 -11.81 5.38 22.60
N ILE A 327 -10.53 5.64 22.34
CA ILE A 327 -9.69 4.68 21.62
C ILE A 327 -9.37 3.54 22.59
N LEU A 328 -10.02 2.40 22.38
CA LEU A 328 -9.80 1.17 23.12
C LEU A 328 -8.44 0.59 22.76
N ASP A 329 -7.46 0.76 23.64
CA ASP A 329 -6.14 0.22 23.38
C ASP A 329 -6.04 -1.22 23.88
N LEU A 330 -6.41 -2.18 23.04
CA LEU A 330 -6.31 -3.58 23.39
C LEU A 330 -4.83 -4.06 23.29
N PRO A 331 -4.29 -4.68 24.36
CA PRO A 331 -2.92 -5.22 24.35
C PRO A 331 -2.73 -6.21 23.20
N ILE A 332 -1.55 -6.16 22.58
CA ILE A 332 -1.17 -6.87 21.33
C ILE A 332 -1.12 -8.39 21.48
N ASP A 333 -1.16 -8.88 22.70
CA ASP A 333 -0.83 -10.25 22.98
C ASP A 333 -1.89 -10.95 23.79
N GLU A 334 -2.24 -12.14 23.30
CA GLU A 334 -2.73 -13.22 24.16
C GLU A 334 -1.76 -13.38 25.33
N PRO A 335 -2.24 -13.38 26.57
CA PRO A 335 -1.48 -14.02 27.63
C PRO A 335 -1.63 -15.53 27.43
N GLU A 336 -0.51 -16.25 27.46
CA GLU A 336 -0.50 -17.69 27.71
C GLU A 336 -1.09 -17.88 29.11
N LEU A 337 -2.41 -18.10 29.16
CA LEU A 337 -3.22 -17.73 30.33
C LEU A 337 -3.38 -18.84 31.36
N THR A 338 -2.91 -20.05 31.11
CA THR A 338 -3.17 -21.17 32.03
C THR A 338 -1.98 -21.55 32.89
N SER A 339 -0.74 -21.24 32.52
CA SER A 339 0.46 -21.58 33.33
C SER A 339 1.04 -20.41 34.14
N ASN A 340 0.68 -19.16 33.84
CA ASN A 340 1.35 -17.97 34.41
C ASN A 340 0.48 -17.14 35.40
N TYR A 341 -0.81 -17.44 35.53
CA TYR A 341 -1.74 -16.66 36.35
C TYR A 341 -1.46 -16.78 37.85
N GLU A 342 -1.19 -17.99 38.34
CA GLU A 342 -0.86 -18.24 39.75
C GLU A 342 0.44 -17.52 40.13
N MET A 343 1.47 -17.60 39.27
CA MET A 343 2.74 -16.90 39.47
C MET A 343 2.60 -15.37 39.49
N LEU A 344 1.71 -14.80 38.66
CA LEU A 344 1.42 -13.35 38.66
C LEU A 344 0.71 -12.90 39.94
N LEU A 345 -0.20 -13.71 40.47
CA LEU A 345 -0.87 -13.42 41.75
C LEU A 345 0.10 -13.55 42.93
N GLU A 346 0.96 -14.57 42.94
CA GLU A 346 1.99 -14.75 43.97
C GLU A 346 2.98 -13.58 44.00
N ASN A 347 3.38 -13.09 42.83
CA ASN A 347 4.36 -12.00 42.71
C ASN A 347 3.73 -10.60 42.60
N TYR A 348 2.41 -10.49 42.81
CA TYR A 348 1.65 -9.28 42.52
C TYR A 348 2.19 -8.03 43.21
N SER A 349 2.39 -8.13 44.54
CA SER A 349 2.85 -7.02 45.38
C SER A 349 4.23 -6.49 44.96
N LYS A 350 5.14 -7.39 44.61
CA LYS A 350 6.49 -7.07 44.13
C LYS A 350 6.46 -6.38 42.77
N LEU A 351 5.68 -6.90 41.82
CA LEU A 351 5.59 -6.37 40.46
C LEU A 351 4.82 -5.03 40.41
N SER A 352 3.70 -4.91 41.13
CA SER A 352 2.93 -3.65 41.24
C SER A 352 3.79 -2.54 41.85
N ARG A 353 4.59 -2.85 42.88
CA ARG A 353 5.53 -1.90 43.48
C ARG A 353 6.62 -1.44 42.50
N LYS A 354 7.21 -2.36 41.72
CA LYS A 354 8.19 -2.02 40.68
C LYS A 354 7.60 -1.01 39.68
N PHE A 355 6.39 -1.25 39.17
CA PHE A 355 5.73 -0.31 38.25
C PHE A 355 5.41 1.04 38.89
N LYS A 356 5.08 1.04 40.18
CA LYS A 356 4.87 2.29 40.94
C LYS A 356 6.15 3.10 41.07
N GLU A 357 7.28 2.45 41.37
CA GLU A 357 8.60 3.07 41.48
C GLU A 357 9.08 3.62 40.12
N GLU A 358 8.92 2.85 39.03
CA GLU A 358 9.24 3.28 37.66
C GLU A 358 8.39 4.48 37.19
N ALA A 359 7.11 4.51 37.58
CA ALA A 359 6.22 5.62 37.27
C ALA A 359 6.58 6.93 38.00
N VAL A 360 7.19 6.85 39.19
CA VAL A 360 7.62 8.02 39.98
C VAL A 360 9.01 8.53 39.53
N GLY A 361 9.88 7.64 39.04
CA GLY A 361 11.27 7.96 38.67
C GLY A 361 11.50 8.74 37.38
N THR A 362 10.45 9.10 36.62
CA THR A 362 10.60 9.69 35.26
C THR A 362 10.08 11.13 35.17
N ILE A 363 10.54 12.02 36.04
CA ILE A 363 10.35 13.48 35.90
C ILE A 363 11.72 14.18 35.88
N THR A 364 12.50 14.01 34.81
CA THR A 364 13.60 14.93 34.42
C THR A 364 14.09 14.60 33.02
N SER A 365 13.58 15.31 32.00
CA SER A 365 14.31 15.63 30.75
C SER A 365 13.38 16.36 29.79
N SER A 366 13.60 17.66 29.65
CA SER A 366 12.97 18.60 28.72
C SER A 366 13.38 18.37 27.25
N LYS A 367 13.01 17.22 26.68
CA LYS A 367 13.07 16.97 25.22
C LYS A 367 11.76 16.33 24.75
N PRO A 368 11.04 16.91 23.78
CA PRO A 368 9.77 16.38 23.30
C PRO A 368 10.06 15.26 22.33
N LEU A 369 10.04 14.01 22.80
CA LEU A 369 9.86 12.75 22.03
C LEU A 369 10.17 11.55 22.95
N ARG A 370 9.17 11.11 23.73
CA ARG A 370 9.14 9.74 24.25
C ARG A 370 7.75 9.16 24.01
N ARG A 371 7.65 8.32 22.97
CA ARG A 371 6.57 7.35 22.75
C ARG A 371 6.36 6.57 24.06
N TYR A 372 5.20 6.70 24.70
CA TYR A 372 4.80 5.88 25.84
C TYR A 372 4.62 4.42 25.37
N LYS A 373 5.63 3.58 25.62
CA LYS A 373 5.55 2.13 25.41
C LYS A 373 4.70 1.56 26.55
N ARG A 374 3.40 1.33 26.30
CA ARG A 374 2.47 0.77 27.31
C ARG A 374 2.98 -0.60 27.77
N SER A 375 3.13 -0.79 29.08
CA SER A 375 3.69 -2.02 29.64
C SER A 375 2.66 -3.15 29.62
N ARG A 376 2.90 -4.17 28.78
CA ARG A 376 2.09 -5.40 28.71
C ARG A 376 1.96 -6.08 30.07
N GLU A 377 3.05 -6.08 30.84
CA GLU A 377 3.15 -6.69 32.17
C GLU A 377 2.21 -6.03 33.21
N ALA A 378 2.02 -4.71 33.15
CA ALA A 378 1.11 -4.00 34.05
C ALA A 378 -0.36 -4.36 33.77
N ARG A 379 -0.71 -4.64 32.51
CA ARG A 379 -2.06 -5.08 32.13
C ARG A 379 -2.35 -6.51 32.56
N ASP A 380 -1.38 -7.42 32.40
CA ASP A 380 -1.52 -8.81 32.83
C ASP A 380 -1.76 -8.90 34.35
N LEU A 381 -1.11 -8.04 35.14
CA LEU A 381 -1.41 -7.90 36.56
C LEU A 381 -2.86 -7.46 36.80
N VAL A 382 -3.38 -6.48 36.07
CA VAL A 382 -4.75 -5.98 36.28
C VAL A 382 -5.79 -7.05 35.89
N ILE A 383 -5.56 -7.81 34.84
CA ILE A 383 -6.36 -8.99 34.50
C ILE A 383 -6.28 -10.05 35.61
N ALA A 384 -5.09 -10.29 36.16
CA ALA A 384 -4.91 -11.21 37.28
C ALA A 384 -5.69 -10.75 38.52
N ARG A 385 -5.57 -9.46 38.88
CA ARG A 385 -6.29 -8.81 40.00
C ARG A 385 -7.80 -8.90 39.84
N SER A 386 -8.29 -8.73 38.61
CA SER A 386 -9.71 -8.75 38.32
C SER A 386 -10.33 -10.14 38.38
N LYS A 387 -9.48 -11.19 38.39
CA LYS A 387 -9.90 -12.59 38.30
C LYS A 387 -10.89 -12.80 37.16
N PHE A 388 -10.60 -12.22 36.00
CA PHE A 388 -11.42 -12.41 34.81
C PHE A 388 -12.84 -11.85 34.95
N LYS A 389 -13.05 -10.85 35.82
CA LYS A 389 -14.34 -10.18 36.02
C LYS A 389 -14.23 -8.66 35.89
N CYS A 390 -15.32 -8.03 35.48
CA CYS A 390 -15.44 -6.57 35.55
C CYS A 390 -15.25 -6.11 37.00
N GLU A 391 -14.36 -5.16 37.22
CA GLU A 391 -14.05 -4.68 38.57
C GLU A 391 -15.07 -3.64 39.06
N TYR A 392 -15.87 -3.09 38.16
CA TYR A 392 -16.91 -2.14 38.53
C TYR A 392 -18.02 -2.84 39.32
N THR A 393 -18.15 -2.49 40.60
CA THR A 393 -19.08 -3.11 41.54
C THR A 393 -20.56 -2.90 41.18
N LYS A 394 -20.87 -1.85 40.40
CA LYS A 394 -22.23 -1.56 39.90
C LYS A 394 -22.43 -2.01 38.46
N CYS A 395 -21.58 -2.90 37.94
CA CYS A 395 -21.78 -3.51 36.64
C CYS A 395 -23.15 -4.21 36.61
N THR A 396 -23.99 -3.84 35.64
CA THR A 396 -25.35 -4.38 35.48
C THR A 396 -25.38 -5.80 34.91
N GLY A 397 -24.22 -6.36 34.59
CA GLY A 397 -24.09 -7.68 34.03
C GLY A 397 -23.20 -7.68 32.79
N MET A 398 -22.40 -8.72 32.72
CA MET A 398 -21.70 -9.19 31.53
C MET A 398 -22.38 -10.52 31.18
N PRO A 399 -22.69 -10.81 29.91
CA PRO A 399 -23.10 -12.15 29.51
C PRO A 399 -22.08 -13.15 30.08
N PRO A 400 -22.46 -14.31 30.63
CA PRO A 400 -21.50 -15.32 31.10
C PRO A 400 -20.79 -16.03 29.94
N ASP A 401 -20.65 -15.32 28.83
CA ASP A 401 -20.07 -15.76 27.59
C ASP A 401 -18.59 -15.33 27.55
N VAL A 402 -17.86 -16.06 26.75
CA VAL A 402 -16.43 -15.88 26.53
C VAL A 402 -16.22 -15.57 25.06
N ASP A 403 -15.11 -14.95 24.72
CA ASP A 403 -14.74 -14.82 23.32
C ASP A 403 -14.51 -16.21 22.68
N SER A 404 -14.29 -16.22 21.37
CA SER A 404 -14.02 -17.45 20.60
C SER A 404 -12.77 -18.22 21.07
N GLN A 405 -11.98 -17.67 22.00
CA GLN A 405 -10.82 -18.30 22.62
C GLN A 405 -11.07 -18.75 24.07
N GLY A 406 -12.30 -18.63 24.58
CA GLY A 406 -12.63 -19.01 25.95
C GLY A 406 -12.23 -17.97 27.00
N LYS A 407 -11.87 -16.74 26.60
CA LYS A 407 -11.48 -15.66 27.52
C LYS A 407 -12.66 -14.73 27.83
N PRO A 408 -12.70 -14.13 29.02
CA PRO A 408 -13.75 -13.16 29.35
C PRO A 408 -13.59 -11.88 28.54
N ILE A 409 -14.72 -11.33 28.12
CA ILE A 409 -14.80 -10.12 27.32
C ILE A 409 -14.54 -8.90 28.23
N LEU A 410 -13.25 -8.63 28.51
CA LEU A 410 -12.78 -7.57 29.41
C LEU A 410 -11.69 -6.72 28.79
N GLN A 411 -11.64 -5.46 29.21
CA GLN A 411 -10.70 -4.45 28.73
C GLN A 411 -10.00 -3.81 29.92
N VAL A 412 -8.67 -3.66 29.86
CA VAL A 412 -7.88 -2.93 30.87
C VAL A 412 -7.63 -1.51 30.40
N ASP A 413 -8.18 -0.56 31.14
CA ASP A 413 -8.14 0.87 30.79
C ASP A 413 -7.58 1.73 31.93
N HIS A 414 -6.90 2.83 31.59
CA HIS A 414 -6.31 3.75 32.57
C HIS A 414 -7.38 4.67 33.16
N ILE A 415 -7.52 4.74 34.49
CA ILE A 415 -8.51 5.59 35.15
C ILE A 415 -8.24 7.07 34.84
N LYS A 416 -6.99 7.51 35.03
CA LYS A 416 -6.49 8.79 34.52
C LYS A 416 -5.68 8.54 33.24
N PRO A 417 -6.06 9.13 32.10
CA PRO A 417 -5.34 8.92 30.84
C PRO A 417 -3.86 9.30 30.94
N LEU A 418 -3.00 8.57 30.21
CA LEU A 418 -1.55 8.88 30.14
C LEU A 418 -1.28 10.29 29.60
N SER A 419 -2.09 10.76 28.64
CA SER A 419 -2.01 12.11 28.07
C SER A 419 -2.25 13.22 29.09
N GLU A 420 -2.94 12.93 30.19
CA GLU A 420 -3.23 13.87 31.28
C GLU A 420 -2.26 13.71 32.47
N GLY A 421 -1.15 12.97 32.26
CA GLY A 421 -0.19 12.64 33.31
C GLY A 421 -0.70 11.56 34.27
N GLY A 422 -1.47 10.60 33.77
CA GLY A 422 -1.71 9.32 34.45
C GLY A 422 -0.47 8.43 34.41
N SER A 423 -0.29 7.57 35.43
CA SER A 423 0.80 6.59 35.45
C SER A 423 0.43 5.32 34.70
N ASP A 424 1.42 4.68 34.06
CA ASP A 424 1.27 3.37 33.41
C ASP A 424 1.48 2.23 34.43
N SER A 425 0.68 2.21 35.49
CA SER A 425 0.81 1.29 36.63
C SER A 425 -0.54 0.66 37.01
N PRO A 426 -0.58 -0.55 37.61
CA PRO A 426 -1.83 -1.20 38.02
C PRO A 426 -2.76 -0.35 38.89
N ASN A 427 -2.19 0.53 39.74
CA ASN A 427 -2.92 1.49 40.58
C ASN A 427 -3.76 2.52 39.81
N ASN A 428 -3.44 2.75 38.54
CA ASN A 428 -4.14 3.67 37.65
C ASN A 428 -4.85 2.92 36.51
N MET A 429 -5.01 1.61 36.61
CA MET A 429 -5.67 0.79 35.60
C MET A 429 -6.83 0.02 36.22
N ILE A 430 -7.87 -0.26 35.45
CA ILE A 430 -9.04 -1.03 35.87
C ILE A 430 -9.46 -2.00 34.77
N ALA A 431 -9.85 -3.23 35.13
CA ALA A 431 -10.45 -4.17 34.19
C ALA A 431 -11.98 -4.01 34.17
N ILE A 432 -12.56 -3.70 33.02
CA ILE A 432 -13.98 -3.41 32.85
C ILE A 432 -14.54 -4.08 31.60
N CYS A 433 -15.84 -4.41 31.61
CA CYS A 433 -16.52 -4.93 30.42
C CYS A 433 -16.82 -3.80 29.42
N PRO A 434 -17.17 -4.12 28.16
CA PRO A 434 -17.48 -3.11 27.13
C PRO A 434 -18.53 -2.08 27.58
N ASN A 435 -19.60 -2.52 28.26
CA ASN A 435 -20.65 -1.61 28.76
C ASN A 435 -20.12 -0.62 29.80
N CYS A 436 -19.29 -1.09 30.73
CA CYS A 436 -18.69 -0.23 31.77
C CYS A 436 -17.62 0.70 31.19
N HIS A 437 -16.89 0.23 30.17
CA HIS A 437 -15.94 1.03 29.42
C HIS A 437 -16.61 2.19 28.68
N VAL A 438 -17.70 1.91 27.96
CA VAL A 438 -18.52 2.93 27.29
C VAL A 438 -19.12 3.91 28.32
N ALA A 439 -19.61 3.42 29.46
CA ALA A 439 -20.16 4.27 30.51
C ALA A 439 -19.11 5.23 31.12
N LYS A 440 -17.85 4.79 31.25
CA LYS A 440 -16.74 5.62 31.73
C LYS A 440 -16.37 6.74 30.75
N THR A 441 -16.61 6.54 29.46
CA THR A 441 -16.02 7.36 28.40
C THR A 441 -17.02 8.36 27.83
N ILE A 442 -18.23 7.91 27.51
CA ILE A 442 -19.31 8.75 26.96
C ILE A 442 -20.54 8.84 27.89
N GLY A 443 -20.60 8.04 28.95
CA GLY A 443 -21.77 8.02 29.84
C GLY A 443 -22.05 9.38 30.50
N LYS A 444 -23.34 9.72 30.67
CA LYS A 444 -23.80 10.95 31.34
C LYS A 444 -23.13 11.19 32.70
N ASN A 445 -22.79 10.11 33.40
CA ASN A 445 -22.15 10.14 34.73
C ASN A 445 -20.65 9.80 34.70
N LYS A 446 -19.95 9.95 33.56
CA LYS A 446 -18.54 9.56 33.39
C LYS A 446 -17.59 10.07 34.47
N THR A 447 -17.75 11.31 34.91
CA THR A 447 -16.92 11.92 35.97
C THR A 447 -17.15 11.27 37.33
N LYS A 448 -18.38 10.85 37.61
CA LYS A 448 -18.74 10.09 38.82
C LYS A 448 -18.19 8.67 38.75
N ILE A 449 -18.33 7.99 37.61
CA ILE A 449 -17.81 6.64 37.38
C ILE A 449 -16.28 6.62 37.50
N ALA A 450 -15.57 7.60 36.94
CA ALA A 450 -14.12 7.71 37.06
C ALA A 450 -13.67 7.85 38.53
N LYS A 451 -14.36 8.66 39.34
CA LYS A 451 -14.09 8.77 40.80
C LYS A 451 -14.34 7.45 41.52
N GLU A 452 -15.41 6.74 41.18
CA GLU A 452 -15.72 5.42 41.75
C GLU A 452 -14.64 4.39 41.36
N PHE A 453 -14.10 4.45 40.14
CA PHE A 453 -13.01 3.57 39.71
C PHE A 453 -11.72 3.80 40.51
N ILE A 454 -11.39 5.05 40.82
CA ILE A 454 -10.24 5.37 41.70
C ILE A 454 -10.39 4.66 43.04
N GLN A 455 -11.58 4.73 43.64
CA GLN A 455 -11.85 4.10 44.93
C GLN A 455 -11.75 2.57 44.84
N ILE A 456 -12.40 1.97 43.84
CA ILE A 456 -12.40 0.50 43.63
C ILE A 456 -10.97 -0.03 43.43
N VAL A 457 -10.18 0.62 42.58
CA VAL A 457 -8.81 0.18 42.31
C VAL A 457 -7.93 0.34 43.53
N SER A 458 -8.07 1.44 44.28
CA SER A 458 -7.34 1.64 45.53
C SER A 458 -7.63 0.53 46.55
N GLU A 459 -8.91 0.18 46.75
CA GLU A 459 -9.33 -0.89 47.66
C GLU A 459 -8.80 -2.26 47.22
N LYS A 460 -8.82 -2.54 45.92
CA LYS A 460 -8.30 -3.81 45.38
C LYS A 460 -6.78 -3.92 45.43
N GLU A 461 -6.05 -2.84 45.15
CA GLU A 461 -4.58 -2.81 45.31
C GLU A 461 -4.18 -3.00 46.76
N LEU A 462 -4.92 -2.38 47.71
CA LEU A 462 -4.75 -2.59 49.15
C LEU A 462 -5.01 -4.05 49.54
N ALA A 463 -5.99 -4.72 48.94
CA ALA A 463 -6.28 -6.13 49.21
C ALA A 463 -5.20 -7.07 48.65
N MET A 464 -4.63 -6.76 47.49
CA MET A 464 -3.56 -7.55 46.86
C MET A 464 -2.18 -7.32 47.48
N THR A 465 -1.96 -6.19 48.16
CA THR A 465 -0.70 -5.90 48.87
C THR A 465 -0.67 -6.41 50.31
N LYS A 466 -1.82 -6.82 50.86
CA LYS A 466 -1.95 -7.45 52.19
C LYS A 466 -1.94 -8.97 52.18
N LYS A 467 -2.04 -9.58 50.99
CA LYS A 467 -1.77 -11.01 50.76
C LYS A 467 -0.28 -11.21 50.54
#